data_AF-A0A950ZQ74-F1
#
_entry.id   AF-A0A950ZQ74-F1
#
_cell.length_a   1.000
_cell.length_b   1.000
_cell.length_c   1.000
_cell.angle_alpha   90.00
_cell.angle_beta   90.00
_cell.angle_gamma   90.00
#
_symmetry.space_group_name_H-M   'P 1'
#
loop_
_entity.id
_entity.type
_entity.pdbx_description
1 polymer ?
#
loop_
_entity_poly.entity_id
_entity_poly.type
_entity_poly.pdbx_seq_one_letter_code
_entity_poly.pdbx_strand_id
1 'polypeptide(L)'
;MSHSHDHHNGRREINSEELARTRARLSGMRARRRLKGVPEVKRRQLVERSIDLGLEAAPSIHDRDLSLFSRGLDPMFAGINTFLKSPYVENIREIGRYDVAVVGAPFDMGTTYRSGARFGPQAVRRISALYDSYSPDLGMDLLEEITIGDAGDIFVIPANIEKTFDQIDLGLSHILDAGAFPVIIGGDHSIGYPDAKALAKHVDGKLGIIHFDRHIDTAETTMDERMHTTHWSHATNLPNVPATNLVQIGIGGWIGNHAGVKVAQERDTTVITMFDVDELGVDRAIEIALDVAWKDAAAVYLSFDIDVIDPGYAPGTGTPEPGGMTPREALKAVRLLAREGLIGMDLVEIAPPYDVADGTSQLGARLIMDTLATLVEHGHLGSRLSRDERERAELERNQAAEGAPTEGSRPR
;
A
#
# COMPACT_ATOMS: atom_id res chain seq x y z
N MET A 1 -56.65 11.81 -36.32
CA MET A 1 -55.32 11.23 -36.60
C MET A 1 -54.66 10.92 -35.27
N SER A 2 -54.81 9.68 -34.79
CA SER A 2 -54.18 9.19 -33.57
C SER A 2 -52.70 8.93 -33.84
N HIS A 3 -51.81 9.66 -33.18
CA HIS A 3 -50.38 9.32 -33.14
C HIS A 3 -50.16 8.44 -31.91
N SER A 4 -50.05 7.13 -32.12
CA SER A 4 -49.50 6.22 -31.12
C SER A 4 -48.00 6.46 -31.03
N HIS A 5 -47.52 6.88 -29.86
CA HIS A 5 -46.10 6.84 -29.54
C HIS A 5 -45.74 5.40 -29.13
N ASP A 6 -45.22 4.63 -30.09
CA ASP A 6 -44.50 3.39 -29.81
C ASP A 6 -43.12 3.75 -29.23
N HIS A 7 -43.03 3.84 -27.91
CA HIS A 7 -41.76 3.71 -27.20
C HIS A 7 -41.41 2.23 -27.08
N HIS A 8 -41.06 1.60 -28.21
CA HIS A 8 -40.45 0.27 -28.17
C HIS A 8 -39.00 0.39 -27.69
N ASN A 9 -38.85 0.07 -26.42
CA ASN A 9 -37.61 -0.09 -25.66
C ASN A 9 -36.67 -1.08 -26.37
N GLY A 10 -35.71 -0.56 -27.15
CA GLY A 10 -34.73 -1.34 -27.92
C GLY A 10 -33.67 -2.03 -27.06
N ARG A 11 -34.06 -2.85 -26.09
CA ARG A 11 -33.13 -3.78 -25.44
C ARG A 11 -32.76 -4.85 -26.47
N ARG A 12 -31.51 -4.81 -26.96
CA ARG A 12 -30.92 -5.94 -27.70
C ARG A 12 -31.05 -7.19 -26.83
N GLU A 13 -31.80 -8.19 -27.27
CA GLU A 13 -31.83 -9.49 -26.62
C GLU A 13 -30.44 -10.13 -26.73
N ILE A 14 -29.72 -10.18 -25.61
CA ILE A 14 -28.47 -10.93 -25.52
C ILE A 14 -28.85 -12.41 -25.50
N ASN A 15 -28.42 -13.18 -26.49
CA ASN A 15 -28.71 -14.62 -26.52
C ASN A 15 -28.02 -15.34 -25.34
N SER A 16 -28.48 -16.56 -25.01
CA SER A 16 -28.03 -17.30 -23.83
C SER A 16 -26.51 -17.54 -23.77
N GLU A 17 -25.87 -17.78 -24.92
CA GLU A 17 -24.42 -18.00 -25.00
C GLU A 17 -23.63 -16.70 -24.83
N GLU A 18 -24.05 -15.61 -25.48
CA GLU A 18 -23.45 -14.30 -25.33
C GLU A 18 -23.61 -13.79 -23.90
N LEU A 19 -24.77 -14.04 -23.28
CA LEU A 19 -25.02 -13.72 -21.88
C LEU A 19 -24.09 -14.53 -20.97
N ALA A 20 -23.91 -15.83 -21.24
CA ALA A 20 -22.99 -16.67 -20.48
C ALA A 20 -21.53 -16.19 -20.58
N ARG A 21 -21.06 -15.84 -21.79
CA ARG A 21 -19.72 -15.28 -22.01
C ARG A 21 -19.54 -13.93 -21.32
N THR A 22 -20.50 -13.02 -21.46
CA THR A 22 -20.47 -11.70 -20.82
C THR A 22 -20.46 -11.82 -19.30
N ARG A 23 -21.33 -12.66 -18.72
CA ARG A 23 -21.33 -12.96 -17.28
C ARG A 23 -20.00 -13.54 -16.83
N ALA A 24 -19.40 -14.45 -17.60
CA ALA A 24 -18.10 -15.03 -17.26
C ALA A 24 -16.95 -14.01 -17.22
N ARG A 25 -17.07 -12.88 -17.94
CA ARG A 25 -16.07 -11.80 -18.00
C ARG A 25 -16.24 -10.71 -16.94
N LEU A 26 -17.31 -10.71 -16.16
CA LEU A 26 -17.47 -9.76 -15.06
C LEU A 26 -16.40 -10.02 -13.98
N SER A 27 -15.81 -8.96 -13.44
CA SER A 27 -14.77 -9.05 -12.39
C SER A 27 -15.24 -9.88 -11.21
N GLY A 28 -16.43 -9.58 -10.66
CA GLY A 28 -16.99 -10.33 -9.53
C GLY A 28 -17.21 -11.83 -9.83
N MET A 29 -17.46 -12.21 -11.09
CA MET A 29 -17.60 -13.61 -11.47
C MET A 29 -16.26 -14.33 -11.61
N ARG A 30 -15.17 -13.60 -11.89
CA ARG A 30 -13.80 -14.13 -11.81
C ARG A 30 -13.35 -14.24 -10.34
N ALA A 31 -13.54 -13.17 -9.57
CA ALA A 31 -13.25 -13.13 -8.14
C ALA A 31 -13.90 -14.30 -7.37
N ARG A 32 -15.19 -14.57 -7.62
CA ARG A 32 -15.90 -15.71 -7.00
C ARG A 32 -15.29 -17.08 -7.33
N ARG A 33 -14.67 -17.24 -8.52
CA ARG A 33 -13.97 -18.49 -8.86
C ARG A 33 -12.64 -18.58 -8.14
N ARG A 34 -11.92 -17.46 -8.01
CA ARG A 34 -10.67 -17.38 -7.26
C ARG A 34 -10.88 -17.72 -5.79
N LEU A 35 -11.90 -17.15 -5.15
CA LEU A 35 -12.24 -17.43 -3.74
C LEU A 35 -12.35 -18.93 -3.42
N LYS A 36 -12.84 -19.76 -4.36
CA LYS A 36 -12.92 -21.22 -4.15
C LYS A 36 -11.56 -21.88 -3.87
N GLY A 37 -10.46 -21.24 -4.26
CA GLY A 37 -9.10 -21.70 -4.02
C GLY A 37 -8.40 -20.99 -2.88
N VAL A 38 -9.00 -19.98 -2.25
CA VAL A 38 -8.41 -19.27 -1.11
C VAL A 38 -8.70 -20.09 0.16
N PRO A 39 -7.67 -20.53 0.91
CA PRO A 39 -7.86 -21.26 2.16
C PRO A 39 -8.40 -20.33 3.26
N GLU A 40 -8.89 -20.90 4.35
CA GLU A 40 -9.26 -20.16 5.57
C GLU A 40 -8.41 -20.66 6.76
N VAL A 41 -7.15 -20.99 6.51
CA VAL A 41 -6.30 -21.66 7.50
C VAL A 41 -5.82 -20.66 8.53
N LYS A 42 -5.28 -19.52 8.09
CA LYS A 42 -4.76 -18.50 9.01
C LYS A 42 -5.88 -17.83 9.79
N ARG A 43 -7.04 -17.62 9.19
CA ARG A 43 -8.24 -17.12 9.88
C ARG A 43 -8.65 -18.03 11.03
N ARG A 44 -8.73 -19.35 10.80
CA ARG A 44 -9.03 -20.32 11.88
C ARG A 44 -7.95 -20.30 12.96
N GLN A 45 -6.67 -20.26 12.60
CA GLN A 45 -5.58 -20.15 13.56
C GLN A 45 -5.65 -18.87 14.40
N LEU A 46 -6.05 -17.74 13.82
CA LEU A 46 -6.27 -16.49 14.54
C LEU A 46 -7.44 -16.59 15.52
N VAL A 47 -8.54 -17.22 15.14
CA VAL A 47 -9.68 -17.49 16.03
C VAL A 47 -9.25 -18.35 17.21
N GLU A 48 -8.60 -19.49 16.94
CA GLU A 48 -8.09 -20.39 17.98
C GLU A 48 -7.14 -19.67 18.95
N ARG A 49 -6.18 -18.91 18.42
CA ARG A 49 -5.24 -18.11 19.22
C ARG A 49 -5.94 -17.01 20.02
N SER A 50 -6.97 -16.38 19.45
CA SER A 50 -7.74 -15.35 20.13
C SER A 50 -8.42 -15.91 21.38
N ILE A 51 -9.01 -17.11 21.28
CA ILE A 51 -9.67 -17.80 22.40
C ILE A 51 -8.64 -18.28 23.42
N ASP A 52 -7.54 -18.91 22.99
CA ASP A 52 -6.49 -19.42 23.89
C ASP A 52 -5.92 -18.31 24.78
N LEU A 53 -5.62 -17.14 24.18
CA LEU A 53 -5.06 -16.00 24.90
C LEU A 53 -6.12 -15.12 25.58
N GLY A 54 -7.39 -15.25 25.18
CA GLY A 54 -8.48 -14.34 25.53
C GLY A 54 -9.64 -14.97 26.29
N LEU A 55 -9.54 -16.25 26.66
CA LEU A 55 -10.54 -17.04 27.38
C LEU A 55 -11.83 -17.32 26.58
N GLU A 56 -12.50 -18.41 26.95
CA GLU A 56 -13.79 -18.80 26.38
C GLU A 56 -14.87 -17.75 26.68
N ALA A 57 -15.70 -17.43 25.67
CA ALA A 57 -16.85 -16.54 25.84
C ALA A 57 -17.86 -17.07 26.89
N ALA A 58 -18.62 -16.14 27.47
CA ALA A 58 -19.65 -16.45 28.46
C ALA A 58 -20.63 -17.56 27.98
N PRO A 59 -21.18 -18.39 28.87
CA PRO A 59 -22.08 -19.48 28.48
C PRO A 59 -23.29 -19.04 27.65
N SER A 60 -23.75 -17.80 27.81
CA SER A 60 -24.87 -17.21 27.05
C SER A 60 -24.57 -16.90 25.57
N ILE A 61 -23.31 -16.90 25.15
CA ILE A 61 -22.91 -16.55 23.77
C ILE A 61 -22.83 -17.81 22.91
N HIS A 62 -23.73 -18.00 21.94
CA HIS A 62 -23.75 -19.25 21.16
C HIS A 62 -22.57 -19.43 20.21
N ASP A 63 -22.01 -18.33 19.70
CA ASP A 63 -20.84 -18.34 18.83
C ASP A 63 -19.57 -18.60 19.64
N ARG A 64 -18.89 -19.71 19.35
CA ARG A 64 -17.69 -20.14 20.07
C ARG A 64 -16.39 -19.73 19.39
N ASP A 65 -16.48 -19.02 18.27
CA ASP A 65 -15.33 -18.35 17.65
C ASP A 65 -15.04 -17.00 18.33
N LEU A 66 -15.97 -16.52 19.17
CA LEU A 66 -15.79 -15.31 19.96
C LEU A 66 -14.97 -15.59 21.22
N SER A 67 -13.86 -14.86 21.36
CA SER A 67 -13.09 -14.79 22.59
C SER A 67 -13.71 -13.83 23.60
N LEU A 68 -13.61 -14.14 24.90
CA LEU A 68 -14.09 -13.25 25.98
C LEU A 68 -13.34 -11.92 26.00
N PHE A 69 -12.03 -11.93 25.78
CA PHE A 69 -11.19 -10.76 25.59
C PHE A 69 -10.86 -10.60 24.10
N SER A 70 -11.22 -9.45 23.51
CA SER A 70 -10.96 -9.18 22.08
C SER A 70 -9.45 -9.16 21.81
N ARG A 71 -9.00 -10.11 20.99
CA ARG A 71 -7.59 -10.31 20.59
C ARG A 71 -7.41 -10.64 19.10
N GLY A 72 -8.51 -10.75 18.36
CA GLY A 72 -8.53 -11.07 16.93
C GLY A 72 -9.10 -9.94 16.09
N LEU A 73 -9.60 -10.29 14.91
CA LEU A 73 -10.19 -9.35 13.96
C LEU A 73 -11.47 -8.69 14.51
N ASP A 74 -12.20 -9.39 15.38
CA ASP A 74 -13.48 -8.94 15.91
C ASP A 74 -13.51 -8.60 17.43
N PRO A 75 -14.42 -7.70 17.85
CA PRO A 75 -15.13 -6.77 16.97
C PRO A 75 -14.17 -5.71 16.41
N MET A 76 -14.40 -5.27 15.17
CA MET A 76 -13.53 -4.32 14.44
C MET A 76 -13.15 -3.05 15.23
N PHE A 77 -14.05 -2.56 16.10
CA PHE A 77 -13.83 -1.35 16.91
C PHE A 77 -13.02 -1.55 18.21
N ALA A 78 -12.63 -2.79 18.55
CA ALA A 78 -11.91 -3.12 19.78
C ALA A 78 -10.55 -3.78 19.51
N GLY A 79 -9.69 -3.78 20.52
CA GLY A 79 -8.34 -4.34 20.46
C GLY A 79 -7.28 -3.26 20.26
N ILE A 80 -6.05 -3.70 19.95
CA ILE A 80 -4.92 -2.82 19.66
C ILE A 80 -4.98 -2.43 18.18
N ASN A 81 -4.85 -1.13 17.89
CA ASN A 81 -4.92 -0.58 16.54
C ASN A 81 -3.58 -0.70 15.81
N THR A 82 -3.28 -1.90 15.30
CA THR A 82 -2.27 -2.13 14.25
C THR A 82 -2.94 -2.12 12.87
N PHE A 83 -2.16 -1.98 11.81
CA PHE A 83 -2.69 -1.99 10.44
C PHE A 83 -3.37 -3.32 10.12
N LEU A 84 -4.64 -3.28 9.71
CA LEU A 84 -5.52 -4.45 9.51
C LEU A 84 -5.58 -5.42 10.70
N LYS A 85 -5.34 -4.92 11.93
CA LYS A 85 -5.18 -5.75 13.13
C LYS A 85 -4.10 -6.84 12.99
N SER A 86 -3.10 -6.59 12.14
CA SER A 86 -1.96 -7.48 11.94
C SER A 86 -1.13 -7.59 13.23
N PRO A 87 -0.37 -8.68 13.42
CA PRO A 87 0.51 -8.80 14.58
C PRO A 87 1.48 -7.61 14.72
N TYR A 88 1.53 -7.03 15.92
CA TYR A 88 2.59 -6.10 16.28
C TYR A 88 3.90 -6.87 16.45
N VAL A 89 4.96 -6.42 15.78
CA VAL A 89 6.28 -7.05 15.83
C VAL A 89 7.03 -6.57 17.07
N GLU A 90 6.80 -7.22 18.21
CA GLU A 90 7.39 -6.82 19.50
C GLU A 90 8.92 -6.74 19.48
N ASN A 91 9.58 -7.69 18.78
CA ASN A 91 11.02 -7.66 18.54
C ASN A 91 11.28 -7.35 17.07
N ILE A 92 11.65 -6.11 16.77
CA ILE A 92 11.89 -5.63 15.41
C ILE A 92 12.94 -6.45 14.62
N ARG A 93 13.80 -7.21 15.29
CA ARG A 93 14.76 -8.14 14.65
C ARG A 93 14.08 -9.33 13.97
N GLU A 94 12.82 -9.59 14.27
CA GLU A 94 12.03 -10.68 13.69
C GLU A 94 11.17 -10.22 12.51
N ILE A 95 11.29 -8.96 12.07
CA ILE A 95 10.48 -8.40 10.97
C ILE A 95 10.64 -9.18 9.66
N GLY A 96 11.80 -9.82 9.43
CA GLY A 96 12.04 -10.67 8.26
C GLY A 96 11.20 -11.95 8.21
N ARG A 97 10.45 -12.28 9.26
CA ARG A 97 9.44 -13.36 9.24
C ARG A 97 8.18 -12.98 8.46
N TYR A 98 8.02 -11.70 8.13
CA TYR A 98 6.85 -11.19 7.42
C TYR A 98 7.21 -10.87 5.96
N ASP A 99 6.23 -11.04 5.07
CA ASP A 99 6.34 -10.59 3.68
C ASP A 99 6.35 -9.06 3.62
N VAL A 100 5.52 -8.42 4.44
CA VAL A 100 5.31 -6.96 4.51
C VAL A 100 5.58 -6.45 5.90
N ALA A 101 6.29 -5.33 5.97
CA ALA A 101 6.43 -4.52 7.18
C ALA A 101 5.64 -3.21 6.99
N VAL A 102 4.57 -3.03 7.77
CA VAL A 102 3.90 -1.72 7.86
C VAL A 102 4.58 -0.92 8.96
N VAL A 103 5.04 0.27 8.64
CA VAL A 103 5.78 1.13 9.57
C VAL A 103 5.27 2.56 9.47
N GLY A 104 5.14 3.24 10.60
CA GLY A 104 4.78 4.66 10.62
C GLY A 104 5.99 5.58 10.71
N ALA A 105 5.94 6.72 10.05
CA ALA A 105 6.87 7.83 10.19
C ALA A 105 6.12 9.12 10.60
N PRO A 106 5.68 9.23 11.88
CA PRO A 106 4.75 10.27 12.35
C PRO A 106 5.40 11.65 12.50
N PHE A 107 5.78 12.29 11.38
CA PHE A 107 6.56 13.53 11.35
C PHE A 107 5.93 14.57 10.41
N ASP A 108 5.81 15.83 10.84
CA ASP A 108 5.23 16.91 10.03
C ASP A 108 5.94 18.27 10.23
N MET A 109 7.25 18.27 10.49
CA MET A 109 8.02 19.51 10.70
C MET A 109 8.59 20.11 9.41
N GLY A 110 8.45 19.41 8.28
CA GLY A 110 8.72 19.94 6.94
C GLY A 110 7.53 20.68 6.33
N THR A 111 6.33 20.57 6.92
CA THR A 111 5.11 21.27 6.47
C THR A 111 5.25 22.79 6.58
N THR A 112 4.82 23.51 5.54
CA THR A 112 4.88 24.98 5.49
C THR A 112 3.54 25.69 5.76
N TYR A 113 2.42 24.97 5.73
CA TYR A 113 1.08 25.52 5.96
C TYR A 113 0.36 24.85 7.14
N ARG A 114 -0.47 23.83 6.91
CA ARG A 114 -1.24 23.15 7.97
C ARG A 114 -0.53 21.89 8.47
N SER A 115 -0.01 21.93 9.69
CA SER A 115 0.51 20.74 10.39
C SER A 115 -0.62 19.78 10.79
N GLY A 116 -0.27 18.54 11.13
CA GLY A 116 -1.22 17.54 11.63
C GLY A 116 -0.94 16.14 11.09
N ALA A 117 -0.13 16.03 10.03
CA ALA A 117 0.20 14.77 9.38
C ALA A 117 0.97 13.81 10.30
N ARG A 118 1.60 14.29 11.38
CA ARG A 118 2.21 13.41 12.41
C ARG A 118 1.23 12.41 13.03
N PHE A 119 -0.07 12.68 12.96
CA PHE A 119 -1.12 11.76 13.47
C PHE A 119 -1.64 10.79 12.40
N GLY A 120 -1.24 10.95 11.14
CA GLY A 120 -1.62 10.11 9.99
C GLY A 120 -1.44 8.61 10.24
N PRO A 121 -0.26 8.15 10.73
CA PRO A 121 -0.02 6.71 10.94
C PRO A 121 -1.02 6.08 11.92
N GLN A 122 -1.38 6.79 12.99
CA GLN A 122 -2.36 6.30 13.95
C GLN A 122 -3.78 6.27 13.38
N ALA A 123 -4.15 7.28 12.59
CA ALA A 123 -5.48 7.35 11.98
C ALA A 123 -5.68 6.25 10.94
N VAL A 124 -4.69 6.04 10.06
CA VAL A 124 -4.73 4.95 9.06
C VAL A 124 -4.79 3.58 9.73
N ARG A 125 -3.96 3.33 10.76
CA ARG A 125 -4.06 2.08 11.54
C ARG A 125 -5.44 1.89 12.15
N ARG A 126 -5.97 2.91 12.84
CA ARG A 126 -7.30 2.84 13.48
C ARG A 126 -8.39 2.51 12.47
N ILE A 127 -8.47 3.23 11.36
CA ILE A 127 -9.56 3.03 10.40
C ILE A 127 -9.37 1.77 9.56
N SER A 128 -8.14 1.27 9.40
CA SER A 128 -7.88 0.01 8.71
C SER A 128 -8.55 -1.18 9.39
N ALA A 129 -8.81 -1.11 10.70
CA ALA A 129 -9.53 -2.14 11.45
C ALA A 129 -10.98 -2.35 10.97
N LEU A 130 -11.56 -1.40 10.23
CA LEU A 130 -12.86 -1.53 9.58
C LEU A 130 -12.85 -2.53 8.42
N TYR A 131 -11.68 -2.83 7.85
CA TYR A 131 -11.58 -3.71 6.71
C TYR A 131 -11.37 -5.16 7.13
N ASP A 132 -12.11 -6.03 6.45
CA ASP A 132 -11.70 -7.43 6.32
C ASP A 132 -10.51 -7.51 5.35
N SER A 133 -9.67 -8.52 5.50
CA SER A 133 -8.54 -8.77 4.61
C SER A 133 -8.97 -9.30 3.23
N TYR A 134 -10.25 -9.64 3.07
CA TYR A 134 -10.83 -10.13 1.82
C TYR A 134 -11.39 -9.01 0.92
N SER A 135 -11.02 -9.06 -0.37
CA SER A 135 -11.55 -8.18 -1.42
C SER A 135 -12.50 -8.96 -2.35
N PRO A 136 -13.80 -8.62 -2.42
CA PRO A 136 -14.73 -9.26 -3.35
C PRO A 136 -14.48 -8.89 -4.82
N ASP A 137 -13.81 -7.76 -5.08
CA ASP A 137 -13.50 -7.31 -6.44
C ASP A 137 -12.33 -8.09 -7.05
N LEU A 138 -11.41 -8.56 -6.19
CA LEU A 138 -10.24 -9.35 -6.56
C LEU A 138 -10.46 -10.86 -6.33
N GLY A 139 -11.29 -11.22 -5.37
CA GLY A 139 -11.44 -12.61 -4.90
C GLY A 139 -10.22 -13.11 -4.14
N MET A 140 -9.51 -12.19 -3.48
CA MET A 140 -8.26 -12.42 -2.75
C MET A 140 -8.48 -12.12 -1.27
N ASP A 141 -7.81 -12.88 -0.40
CA ASP A 141 -7.71 -12.59 1.04
C ASP A 141 -6.25 -12.34 1.42
N LEU A 142 -5.90 -11.10 1.76
CA LEU A 142 -4.53 -10.71 2.15
C LEU A 142 -4.03 -11.47 3.38
N LEU A 143 -4.91 -11.78 4.33
CA LEU A 143 -4.54 -12.54 5.53
C LEU A 143 -4.05 -13.92 5.12
N GLU A 144 -4.76 -14.56 4.19
CA GLU A 144 -4.48 -15.93 3.76
C GLU A 144 -3.28 -15.97 2.79
N GLU A 145 -3.13 -14.98 1.93
CA GLU A 145 -2.12 -14.98 0.85
C GLU A 145 -0.75 -14.40 1.25
N ILE A 146 -0.65 -13.53 2.26
CA ILE A 146 0.63 -12.97 2.75
C ILE A 146 0.72 -12.91 4.27
N THR A 147 1.89 -12.54 4.79
CA THR A 147 2.12 -12.23 6.20
C THR A 147 2.48 -10.74 6.35
N ILE A 148 1.69 -10.01 7.12
CA ILE A 148 1.89 -8.59 7.41
C ILE A 148 2.30 -8.46 8.88
N GLY A 149 3.42 -7.77 9.14
CA GLY A 149 3.84 -7.37 10.47
C GLY A 149 3.75 -5.86 10.62
N ASP A 150 3.09 -5.38 11.69
CA ASP A 150 3.13 -3.96 12.03
C ASP A 150 4.38 -3.70 12.89
N ALA A 151 5.33 -2.96 12.33
CA ALA A 151 6.60 -2.62 12.96
C ALA A 151 6.47 -1.48 14.00
N GLY A 152 5.27 -0.92 14.17
CA GLY A 152 5.06 0.31 14.93
C GLY A 152 5.61 1.52 14.19
N ASP A 153 6.13 2.49 14.93
CA ASP A 153 6.61 3.75 14.36
C ASP A 153 8.13 3.85 14.47
N ILE A 154 8.76 4.42 13.44
CA ILE A 154 10.13 4.93 13.56
C ILE A 154 10.07 6.10 14.54
N PHE A 155 10.98 6.10 15.52
CA PHE A 155 11.04 7.17 16.50
C PHE A 155 11.54 8.46 15.84
N VAL A 156 10.63 9.41 15.65
CA VAL A 156 10.95 10.72 15.10
C VAL A 156 11.25 11.73 16.20
N ILE A 157 12.03 12.75 15.89
CA ILE A 157 12.42 13.79 16.84
C ILE A 157 11.74 15.10 16.44
N PRO A 158 10.68 15.51 17.16
CA PRO A 158 10.05 16.81 16.94
C PRO A 158 11.10 17.93 16.96
N ALA A 159 10.99 18.87 16.03
CA ALA A 159 11.91 20.00 15.84
C ALA A 159 13.36 19.62 15.47
N ASN A 160 13.65 18.37 15.06
CA ASN A 160 14.92 18.03 14.43
C ASN A 160 14.71 17.13 13.21
N ILE A 161 14.63 17.78 12.05
CA ILE A 161 14.34 17.11 10.77
C ILE A 161 15.48 16.19 10.33
N GLU A 162 16.72 16.67 10.39
CA GLU A 162 17.89 15.88 9.94
C GLU A 162 18.08 14.60 10.77
N LYS A 163 17.97 14.68 12.10
CA LYS A 163 18.06 13.48 12.94
C LYS A 163 16.87 12.55 12.77
N THR A 164 15.69 13.09 12.42
CA THR A 164 14.54 12.27 12.06
C THR A 164 14.79 11.54 10.75
N PHE A 165 15.36 12.21 9.75
CA PHE A 165 15.72 11.60 8.47
C PHE A 165 16.76 10.50 8.65
N ASP A 166 17.75 10.68 9.53
CA ASP A 166 18.70 9.63 9.89
C ASP A 166 18.01 8.39 10.51
N GLN A 167 17.00 8.60 11.36
CA GLN A 167 16.22 7.50 11.96
C GLN A 167 15.36 6.77 10.92
N ILE A 168 14.71 7.50 10.03
CA ILE A 168 13.89 6.94 8.95
C ILE A 168 14.76 6.10 8.01
N ASP A 169 15.86 6.67 7.53
CA ASP A 169 16.82 5.99 6.67
C ASP A 169 17.32 4.67 7.29
N LEU A 170 17.72 4.71 8.57
CA LEU A 170 18.20 3.52 9.28
C LEU A 170 17.09 2.49 9.55
N GLY A 171 15.91 2.92 9.97
CA GLY A 171 14.79 2.04 10.28
C GLY A 171 14.27 1.29 9.04
N LEU A 172 14.15 2.00 7.91
CA LEU A 172 13.78 1.39 6.64
C LEU A 172 14.88 0.48 6.09
N SER A 173 16.14 0.86 6.23
CA SER A 173 17.26 -0.02 5.86
C SER A 173 17.20 -1.35 6.62
N HIS A 174 16.92 -1.33 7.92
CA HIS A 174 16.76 -2.57 8.70
C HIS A 174 15.60 -3.47 8.20
N ILE A 175 14.48 -2.87 7.78
CA ILE A 175 13.34 -3.61 7.20
C ILE A 175 13.73 -4.25 5.87
N LEU A 176 14.40 -3.48 5.00
CA LEU A 176 14.85 -3.92 3.68
C LEU A 176 15.94 -4.99 3.77
N ASP A 177 16.90 -4.85 4.69
CA ASP A 177 17.94 -5.85 5.00
C ASP A 177 17.32 -7.19 5.45
N ALA A 178 16.23 -7.13 6.20
CA ALA A 178 15.46 -8.32 6.60
C ALA A 178 14.62 -8.90 5.45
N GLY A 179 14.54 -8.19 4.32
CA GLY A 179 13.83 -8.54 3.10
C GLY A 179 12.34 -8.22 3.12
N ALA A 180 11.78 -7.64 4.18
CA ALA A 180 10.35 -7.33 4.21
C ALA A 180 10.03 -6.15 3.27
N PHE A 181 8.91 -6.24 2.54
CA PHE A 181 8.43 -5.14 1.71
C PHE A 181 7.94 -3.99 2.61
N PRO A 182 8.53 -2.80 2.55
CA PRO A 182 8.13 -1.69 3.41
C PRO A 182 6.88 -0.99 2.87
N VAL A 183 5.89 -0.83 3.74
CA VAL A 183 4.77 0.10 3.59
C VAL A 183 4.95 1.19 4.64
N ILE A 184 5.30 2.39 4.20
CA ILE A 184 5.49 3.55 5.06
C ILE A 184 4.17 4.32 5.12
N ILE A 185 3.61 4.47 6.32
CA ILE A 185 2.54 5.43 6.56
C ILE A 185 3.21 6.67 7.13
N GLY A 186 3.25 7.74 6.35
CA GLY A 186 4.03 8.92 6.66
C GLY A 186 3.33 9.94 7.55
N GLY A 187 4.02 11.05 7.73
CA GLY A 187 3.41 12.33 8.04
C GLY A 187 3.50 13.22 6.81
N ASP A 188 4.21 14.34 6.87
CA ASP A 188 4.40 15.21 5.70
C ASP A 188 5.35 14.60 4.66
N HIS A 189 5.32 15.12 3.43
CA HIS A 189 6.08 14.54 2.31
C HIS A 189 7.60 14.77 2.38
N SER A 190 8.10 15.51 3.37
CA SER A 190 9.56 15.68 3.51
C SER A 190 10.30 14.35 3.76
N ILE A 191 9.59 13.34 4.29
CA ILE A 191 10.12 11.99 4.50
C ILE A 191 10.42 11.24 3.20
N GLY A 192 9.91 11.69 2.04
CA GLY A 192 10.22 11.05 0.75
C GLY A 192 11.73 11.03 0.46
N TYR A 193 12.51 11.98 0.99
CA TYR A 193 13.97 11.97 0.87
C TYR A 193 14.65 10.83 1.65
N PRO A 194 14.50 10.69 2.98
CA PRO A 194 15.08 9.55 3.69
C PRO A 194 14.49 8.20 3.25
N ASP A 195 13.24 8.14 2.79
CA ASP A 195 12.64 6.93 2.24
C ASP A 195 13.35 6.48 0.96
N ALA A 196 13.47 7.39 -0.02
CA ALA A 196 14.21 7.13 -1.26
C ALA A 196 15.69 6.80 -0.98
N LYS A 197 16.31 7.46 0.01
CA LYS A 197 17.69 7.19 0.43
C LYS A 197 17.87 5.77 0.97
N ALA A 198 16.94 5.28 1.78
CA ALA A 198 16.99 3.90 2.29
C ALA A 198 16.82 2.90 1.16
N LEU A 199 15.80 3.09 0.30
CA LEU A 199 15.52 2.19 -0.83
C LEU A 199 16.69 2.15 -1.81
N ALA A 200 17.27 3.30 -2.16
CA ALA A 200 18.37 3.41 -3.10
C ALA A 200 19.61 2.60 -2.70
N LYS A 201 19.89 2.44 -1.40
CA LYS A 201 21.00 1.60 -0.89
C LYS A 201 20.80 0.10 -1.16
N HIS A 202 19.56 -0.33 -1.37
CA HIS A 202 19.15 -1.72 -1.57
C HIS A 202 18.85 -2.05 -3.04
N VAL A 203 19.21 -1.16 -3.96
CA VAL A 203 19.02 -1.32 -5.40
C VAL A 203 20.37 -1.32 -6.11
N ASP A 204 20.68 -2.43 -6.78
CA ASP A 204 21.84 -2.52 -7.68
C ASP A 204 21.43 -2.03 -9.09
N GLY A 205 21.47 -0.72 -9.28
CA GLY A 205 21.01 -0.04 -10.49
C GLY A 205 20.21 1.22 -10.18
N LYS A 206 19.55 1.78 -11.20
CA LYS A 206 18.70 2.97 -11.00
C LYS A 206 17.44 2.61 -10.23
N LEU A 207 17.04 3.49 -9.33
CA LEU A 207 15.74 3.51 -8.68
C LEU A 207 14.83 4.50 -9.42
N GLY A 208 13.72 4.03 -9.96
CA GLY A 208 12.64 4.88 -10.47
C GLY A 208 11.64 5.24 -9.38
N ILE A 209 10.95 6.37 -9.55
CA ILE A 209 9.96 6.88 -8.61
C ILE A 209 8.70 7.26 -9.38
N ILE A 210 7.58 6.67 -8.98
CA ILE A 210 6.24 7.10 -9.41
C ILE A 210 5.63 7.87 -8.25
N HIS A 211 5.39 9.16 -8.48
CA HIS A 211 4.93 10.12 -7.49
C HIS A 211 3.52 10.61 -7.82
N PHE A 212 2.55 10.39 -6.94
CA PHE A 212 1.20 10.97 -7.06
C PHE A 212 1.08 12.15 -6.12
N ASP A 213 0.76 13.33 -6.65
CA ASP A 213 0.70 14.57 -5.88
C ASP A 213 -0.02 15.67 -6.68
N ARG A 214 -0.49 16.71 -6.00
CA ARG A 214 -0.88 17.99 -6.63
C ARG A 214 0.32 18.90 -6.89
N HIS A 215 1.39 18.72 -6.15
CA HIS A 215 2.54 19.60 -6.05
C HIS A 215 3.81 18.91 -6.59
N ILE A 216 4.70 19.72 -7.16
CA ILE A 216 5.85 19.21 -7.91
C ILE A 216 7.05 18.86 -7.02
N ASP A 217 7.08 19.35 -5.78
CA ASP A 217 7.99 19.00 -4.68
C ASP A 217 9.49 18.82 -4.99
N THR A 218 9.95 19.58 -5.98
CA THR A 218 11.29 19.51 -6.57
C THR A 218 12.07 20.81 -6.37
N ALA A 219 11.62 21.70 -5.48
CA ALA A 219 12.40 22.90 -5.19
C ALA A 219 13.69 22.52 -4.45
N GLU A 220 14.80 23.21 -4.72
CA GLU A 220 16.03 23.02 -3.93
C GLU A 220 15.93 23.61 -2.53
N THR A 221 15.10 24.63 -2.35
CA THR A 221 14.78 25.22 -1.04
C THR A 221 13.35 25.72 -1.04
N THR A 222 12.70 25.68 0.12
CA THR A 222 11.46 26.40 0.40
C THR A 222 11.50 26.79 1.86
N MET A 223 11.89 28.02 2.17
CA MET A 223 12.30 28.45 3.53
C MET A 223 13.59 27.77 4.06
N ASP A 224 13.78 26.47 3.79
CA ASP A 224 14.98 25.67 4.09
C ASP A 224 15.12 24.51 3.07
N GLU A 225 16.15 23.68 3.21
CA GLU A 225 16.52 22.57 2.31
C GLU A 225 15.75 21.25 2.58
N ARG A 226 15.03 21.13 3.70
CA ARG A 226 14.39 19.86 4.11
C ARG A 226 12.87 19.93 4.23
N MET A 227 12.24 20.89 3.58
CA MET A 227 10.78 21.03 3.65
C MET A 227 10.06 20.02 2.76
N HIS A 228 8.76 19.83 3.03
CA HIS A 228 7.93 18.89 2.28
C HIS A 228 7.92 19.16 0.77
N THR A 229 8.17 20.39 0.32
CA THR A 229 8.23 20.76 -1.10
C THR A 229 9.60 20.58 -1.78
N THR A 230 10.58 19.98 -1.09
CA THR A 230 11.99 19.95 -1.56
C THR A 230 12.58 18.56 -1.76
N HIS A 231 11.93 17.55 -1.21
CA HIS A 231 12.50 16.23 -1.01
C HIS A 231 12.92 15.54 -2.31
N TRP A 232 12.21 15.74 -3.44
CA TRP A 232 12.59 15.16 -4.72
C TRP A 232 13.84 15.78 -5.34
N SER A 233 14.10 17.08 -5.10
CA SER A 233 15.37 17.68 -5.54
C SER A 233 16.56 17.06 -4.82
N HIS A 234 16.40 16.75 -3.54
CA HIS A 234 17.46 16.13 -2.73
C HIS A 234 17.58 14.62 -2.99
N ALA A 235 16.45 13.92 -3.17
CA ALA A 235 16.46 12.50 -3.50
C ALA A 235 17.12 12.26 -4.86
N THR A 236 16.85 13.10 -5.85
CA THR A 236 17.43 12.94 -7.20
C THR A 236 18.91 13.33 -7.31
N ASN A 237 19.52 13.81 -6.22
CA ASN A 237 20.97 13.97 -6.11
C ASN A 237 21.68 12.67 -5.66
N LEU A 238 20.92 11.65 -5.24
CA LEU A 238 21.50 10.35 -4.88
C LEU A 238 22.06 9.66 -6.14
N PRO A 239 23.21 8.95 -6.05
CA PRO A 239 23.94 8.47 -7.22
C PRO A 239 23.14 7.59 -8.19
N ASN A 240 22.13 6.88 -7.69
CA ASN A 240 21.31 5.95 -8.44
C ASN A 240 19.82 6.29 -8.46
N VAL A 241 19.44 7.53 -8.13
CA VAL A 241 18.06 8.02 -8.22
C VAL A 241 18.01 9.15 -9.25
N PRO A 242 18.10 8.86 -10.55
CA PRO A 242 18.16 9.91 -11.56
C PRO A 242 16.81 10.63 -11.70
N ALA A 243 16.84 11.96 -11.81
CA ALA A 243 15.65 12.78 -12.01
C ALA A 243 14.84 12.42 -13.27
N THR A 244 15.47 11.79 -14.27
CA THR A 244 14.82 11.28 -15.49
C THR A 244 13.95 10.04 -15.26
N ASN A 245 14.09 9.37 -14.11
CA ASN A 245 13.26 8.24 -13.70
C ASN A 245 12.25 8.62 -12.59
N LEU A 246 12.16 9.92 -12.26
CA LEU A 246 11.05 10.48 -11.48
C LEU A 246 9.93 10.87 -12.45
N VAL A 247 8.73 10.33 -12.21
CA VAL A 247 7.51 10.74 -12.90
C VAL A 247 6.45 11.15 -11.90
N GLN A 248 5.88 12.33 -12.12
CA GLN A 248 4.92 12.96 -11.22
C GLN A 248 3.55 13.01 -11.88
N ILE A 249 2.50 12.57 -11.18
CA ILE A 249 1.17 12.36 -11.71
C ILE A 249 0.16 13.14 -10.87
N GLY A 250 -0.68 13.93 -11.54
CA GLY A 250 -1.74 14.70 -10.89
C GLY A 250 -1.37 16.14 -10.55
N ILE A 251 -0.18 16.59 -11.00
CA ILE A 251 0.33 17.94 -10.74
C ILE A 251 -0.65 19.00 -11.27
N GLY A 252 -0.92 20.05 -10.49
CA GLY A 252 -1.71 21.18 -10.95
C GLY A 252 -2.25 22.04 -9.83
N GLY A 253 -3.00 23.08 -10.20
CA GLY A 253 -3.59 24.03 -9.26
C GLY A 253 -2.81 25.34 -9.10
N TRP A 254 -3.18 26.11 -8.07
CA TRP A 254 -2.65 27.47 -7.86
C TRP A 254 -1.67 27.58 -6.69
N ILE A 255 -1.51 26.54 -5.86
CA ILE A 255 -0.39 26.40 -4.92
C ILE A 255 0.88 26.01 -5.70
N GLY A 256 1.20 26.78 -6.75
CA GLY A 256 2.28 26.48 -7.68
C GLY A 256 3.67 26.73 -7.07
N ASN A 257 4.67 26.01 -7.57
CA ASN A 257 6.07 26.13 -7.16
C ASN A 257 6.97 26.36 -8.39
N HIS A 258 7.11 27.62 -8.80
CA HIS A 258 7.91 27.98 -9.99
C HIS A 258 9.39 27.55 -9.87
N ALA A 259 9.96 27.58 -8.66
CA ALA A 259 11.33 27.13 -8.43
C ALA A 259 11.47 25.62 -8.68
N GLY A 260 10.55 24.81 -8.16
CA GLY A 260 10.49 23.37 -8.42
C GLY A 260 10.28 23.04 -9.89
N VAL A 261 9.37 23.74 -10.58
CA VAL A 261 9.17 23.58 -12.04
C VAL A 261 10.46 23.84 -12.83
N LYS A 262 11.23 24.86 -12.44
CA LYS A 262 12.52 25.15 -13.07
C LYS A 262 13.52 23.99 -12.87
N VAL A 263 13.59 23.44 -11.65
CA VAL A 263 14.46 22.29 -11.35
C VAL A 263 14.02 21.06 -12.14
N ALA A 264 12.71 20.76 -12.17
CA ALA A 264 12.17 19.65 -12.94
C ALA A 264 12.49 19.77 -14.43
N GLN A 265 12.41 20.99 -15.00
CA GLN A 265 12.81 21.27 -16.38
C GLN A 265 14.31 21.10 -16.61
N GLU A 266 15.16 21.60 -15.70
CA GLU A 266 16.62 21.50 -15.81
C GLU A 266 17.12 20.06 -15.70
N ARG A 267 16.41 19.21 -14.94
CA ARG A 267 16.78 17.82 -14.67
C ARG A 267 15.98 16.79 -15.46
N ASP A 268 15.11 17.24 -16.37
CA ASP A 268 14.31 16.41 -17.28
C ASP A 268 13.41 15.39 -16.56
N THR A 269 12.76 15.85 -15.48
CA THR A 269 11.72 15.08 -14.77
C THR A 269 10.41 15.09 -15.56
N THR A 270 9.72 13.95 -15.61
CA THR A 270 8.41 13.87 -16.29
C THR A 270 7.29 14.36 -15.38
N VAL A 271 6.46 15.28 -15.89
CA VAL A 271 5.28 15.80 -15.20
C VAL A 271 4.04 15.49 -16.02
N ILE A 272 3.11 14.74 -15.43
CA ILE A 272 1.77 14.46 -15.95
C ILE A 272 0.80 15.26 -15.10
N THR A 273 0.28 16.34 -15.67
CA THR A 273 -0.66 17.20 -14.96
C THR A 273 -2.02 16.51 -14.78
N MET A 274 -2.85 17.04 -13.90
CA MET A 274 -4.23 16.57 -13.78
C MET A 274 -5.03 16.72 -15.08
N PHE A 275 -4.75 17.76 -15.88
CA PHE A 275 -5.38 17.91 -17.20
C PHE A 275 -4.93 16.80 -18.15
N ASP A 276 -3.66 16.41 -18.11
CA ASP A 276 -3.19 15.27 -18.89
C ASP A 276 -3.87 13.97 -18.47
N VAL A 277 -4.09 13.76 -17.16
CA VAL A 277 -4.82 12.58 -16.65
C VAL A 277 -6.28 12.58 -17.12
N ASP A 278 -6.96 13.73 -17.16
CA ASP A 278 -8.33 13.86 -17.68
C ASP A 278 -8.38 13.60 -19.19
N GLU A 279 -7.45 14.18 -19.96
CA GLU A 279 -7.41 14.04 -21.43
C GLU A 279 -6.98 12.64 -21.90
N LEU A 280 -5.95 12.06 -21.27
CA LEU A 280 -5.40 10.75 -21.63
C LEU A 280 -6.20 9.60 -21.01
N GLY A 281 -6.83 9.85 -19.87
CA GLY A 281 -7.37 8.83 -18.98
C GLY A 281 -6.29 8.10 -18.18
N VAL A 282 -6.72 7.52 -17.05
CA VAL A 282 -5.83 6.83 -16.09
C VAL A 282 -4.96 5.75 -16.73
N ASP A 283 -5.50 4.92 -17.64
CA ASP A 283 -4.73 3.80 -18.20
C ASP A 283 -3.49 4.30 -18.95
N ARG A 284 -3.63 5.33 -19.79
CA ARG A 284 -2.54 5.85 -20.60
C ARG A 284 -1.56 6.67 -19.77
N ALA A 285 -2.04 7.43 -18.79
CA ALA A 285 -1.18 8.16 -17.87
C ALA A 285 -0.26 7.20 -17.09
N ILE A 286 -0.79 6.06 -16.61
CA ILE A 286 0.00 5.06 -15.88
C ILE A 286 0.95 4.29 -16.80
N GLU A 287 0.56 3.98 -18.04
CA GLU A 287 1.47 3.38 -19.02
C GLU A 287 2.71 4.27 -19.25
N ILE A 288 2.51 5.58 -19.46
CA ILE A 288 3.61 6.54 -19.63
C ILE A 288 4.47 6.59 -18.35
N ALA A 289 3.85 6.63 -17.18
CA ALA A 289 4.58 6.66 -15.92
C ALA A 289 5.45 5.41 -15.72
N LEU A 290 4.94 4.23 -16.04
CA LEU A 290 5.70 2.98 -15.98
C LEU A 290 6.87 3.00 -16.96
N ASP A 291 6.65 3.41 -18.21
CA ASP A 291 7.71 3.49 -19.23
C ASP A 291 8.87 4.41 -18.79
N VAL A 292 8.56 5.54 -18.16
CA VAL A 292 9.56 6.49 -17.64
C VAL A 292 10.26 5.93 -16.42
N ALA A 293 9.51 5.51 -15.39
CA ALA A 293 10.09 5.07 -14.12
C ALA A 293 10.97 3.83 -14.30
N TRP A 294 10.56 2.85 -15.11
CA TRP A 294 11.29 1.61 -15.32
C TRP A 294 12.46 1.70 -16.31
N LYS A 295 12.66 2.84 -16.99
CA LYS A 295 13.70 2.99 -18.01
C LYS A 295 15.12 2.76 -17.44
N ASP A 296 15.70 1.62 -17.76
CA ASP A 296 16.98 1.13 -17.21
C ASP A 296 17.01 1.06 -15.67
N ALA A 297 15.84 0.96 -15.03
CA ALA A 297 15.71 0.86 -13.58
C ALA A 297 15.74 -0.59 -13.13
N ALA A 298 16.37 -0.82 -11.98
CA ALA A 298 16.36 -2.12 -11.32
C ALA A 298 15.16 -2.28 -10.38
N ALA A 299 14.59 -1.16 -9.92
CA ALA A 299 13.43 -1.13 -9.04
C ALA A 299 12.65 0.17 -9.20
N VAL A 300 11.36 0.13 -8.84
CA VAL A 300 10.48 1.31 -8.78
C VAL A 300 9.85 1.45 -7.40
N TYR A 301 9.90 2.68 -6.89
CA TYR A 301 9.26 3.13 -5.67
C TYR A 301 7.94 3.83 -5.98
N LEU A 302 6.88 3.50 -5.26
CA LEU A 302 5.62 4.26 -5.28
C LEU A 302 5.61 5.23 -4.11
N SER A 303 5.50 6.52 -4.40
CA SER A 303 5.21 7.53 -3.39
C SER A 303 3.85 8.16 -3.66
N PHE A 304 2.96 8.14 -2.66
CA PHE A 304 1.57 8.54 -2.82
C PHE A 304 1.19 9.62 -1.80
N ASP A 305 1.14 10.87 -2.27
CA ASP A 305 0.53 11.97 -1.54
C ASP A 305 -0.99 11.88 -1.60
N ILE A 306 -1.66 11.91 -0.45
CA ILE A 306 -3.12 11.84 -0.41
C ILE A 306 -3.78 13.08 -1.02
N ASP A 307 -3.06 14.20 -1.11
CA ASP A 307 -3.61 15.46 -1.60
C ASP A 307 -3.86 15.47 -3.12
N VAL A 308 -3.28 14.50 -3.86
CA VAL A 308 -3.61 14.22 -5.28
C VAL A 308 -5.10 14.00 -5.48
N ILE A 309 -5.79 13.52 -4.45
CA ILE A 309 -7.22 13.27 -4.41
C ILE A 309 -7.95 14.60 -4.18
N ASP A 310 -9.02 14.83 -4.93
CA ASP A 310 -9.83 16.04 -4.74
C ASP A 310 -10.28 16.19 -3.27
N PRO A 311 -10.17 17.39 -2.67
CA PRO A 311 -10.50 17.61 -1.26
C PRO A 311 -11.98 17.39 -0.92
N GLY A 312 -12.87 17.28 -1.92
CA GLY A 312 -14.23 16.78 -1.73
C GLY A 312 -14.29 15.31 -1.27
N TYR A 313 -13.21 14.55 -1.45
CA TYR A 313 -13.06 13.16 -0.97
C TYR A 313 -11.96 12.98 0.07
N ALA A 314 -10.87 13.75 -0.02
CA ALA A 314 -9.72 13.68 0.88
C ALA A 314 -9.45 15.04 1.57
N PRO A 315 -10.36 15.58 2.39
CA PRO A 315 -10.18 16.88 3.04
C PRO A 315 -9.06 16.89 4.09
N GLY A 316 -8.68 15.71 4.60
CA GLY A 316 -7.71 15.53 5.67
C GLY A 316 -6.26 15.62 5.22
N THR A 317 -5.85 16.76 4.67
CA THR A 317 -4.46 17.03 4.22
C THR A 317 -4.03 18.47 4.52
N GLY A 318 -2.71 18.70 4.53
CA GLY A 318 -2.09 20.00 4.80
C GLY A 318 -2.35 21.05 3.71
N THR A 319 -2.28 20.66 2.45
CA THR A 319 -2.30 21.55 1.27
C THR A 319 -3.35 21.14 0.23
N PRO A 320 -4.66 21.09 0.59
CA PRO A 320 -5.68 20.63 -0.34
C PRO A 320 -5.82 21.54 -1.57
N GLU A 321 -5.80 20.96 -2.76
CA GLU A 321 -5.99 21.67 -4.03
C GLU A 321 -7.20 21.09 -4.80
N PRO A 322 -8.25 21.89 -5.08
CA PRO A 322 -9.43 21.43 -5.83
C PRO A 322 -9.14 20.99 -7.26
N GLY A 323 -9.98 20.08 -7.78
CA GLY A 323 -9.85 19.51 -9.11
C GLY A 323 -8.80 18.40 -9.15
N GLY A 324 -8.77 17.56 -8.11
CA GLY A 324 -7.88 16.39 -8.03
C GLY A 324 -8.50 15.11 -8.57
N MET A 325 -7.81 13.99 -8.39
CA MET A 325 -8.31 12.67 -8.77
C MET A 325 -9.52 12.26 -7.93
N THR A 326 -10.41 11.48 -8.52
CA THR A 326 -11.43 10.77 -7.75
C THR A 326 -10.85 9.51 -7.09
N PRO A 327 -11.42 9.02 -5.97
CA PRO A 327 -10.97 7.77 -5.34
C PRO A 327 -10.93 6.56 -6.29
N ARG A 328 -11.86 6.48 -7.25
CA ARG A 328 -11.88 5.37 -8.22
C ARG A 328 -10.71 5.42 -9.20
N GLU A 329 -10.28 6.61 -9.59
CA GLU A 329 -9.12 6.79 -10.49
C GLU A 329 -7.84 6.42 -9.76
N ALA A 330 -7.67 6.86 -8.51
CA ALA A 330 -6.51 6.52 -7.70
C ALA A 330 -6.42 5.01 -7.41
N LEU A 331 -7.52 4.37 -6.99
CA LEU A 331 -7.54 2.92 -6.78
C LEU A 331 -7.25 2.15 -8.07
N LYS A 332 -7.73 2.64 -9.22
CA LYS A 332 -7.39 2.04 -10.52
C LYS A 332 -5.90 2.22 -10.84
N ALA A 333 -5.35 3.41 -10.60
CA ALA A 333 -3.96 3.75 -10.87
C ALA A 333 -2.98 2.88 -10.09
N VAL A 334 -3.18 2.75 -8.77
CA VAL A 334 -2.30 1.90 -7.92
C VAL A 334 -2.37 0.42 -8.31
N ARG A 335 -3.52 -0.04 -8.79
CA ARG A 335 -3.69 -1.41 -9.31
C ARG A 335 -3.11 -1.65 -10.70
N LEU A 336 -2.81 -0.60 -11.46
CA LEU A 336 -2.13 -0.71 -12.74
C LEU A 336 -0.62 -0.71 -12.52
N LEU A 337 -0.10 0.21 -11.71
CA LEU A 337 1.34 0.29 -11.44
C LEU A 337 1.86 -0.93 -10.67
N ALA A 338 1.12 -1.42 -9.67
CA ALA A 338 1.58 -2.52 -8.82
C ALA A 338 1.68 -3.87 -9.55
N ARG A 339 1.18 -3.95 -10.79
CA ARG A 339 1.31 -5.16 -11.64
C ARG A 339 2.74 -5.40 -12.10
N GLU A 340 3.53 -4.33 -12.22
CA GLU A 340 4.92 -4.40 -12.69
C GLU A 340 5.91 -4.65 -11.54
N GLY A 341 5.44 -4.63 -10.29
CA GLY A 341 6.25 -4.79 -9.09
C GLY A 341 6.74 -3.46 -8.52
N LEU A 342 7.05 -3.46 -7.23
CA LEU A 342 7.55 -2.30 -6.47
C LEU A 342 8.59 -2.77 -5.46
N ILE A 343 9.52 -1.90 -5.07
CA ILE A 343 10.45 -2.18 -3.96
C ILE A 343 9.93 -1.68 -2.60
N GLY A 344 8.95 -0.77 -2.60
CA GLY A 344 8.32 -0.22 -1.41
C GLY A 344 7.23 0.76 -1.79
N MET A 345 6.45 1.21 -0.80
CA MET A 345 5.54 2.34 -0.98
C MET A 345 5.48 3.23 0.26
N ASP A 346 5.28 4.54 0.06
CA ASP A 346 4.78 5.44 1.09
C ASP A 346 3.34 5.90 0.81
N LEU A 347 2.69 6.35 1.88
CA LEU A 347 1.42 7.07 1.86
C LEU A 347 1.52 8.22 2.84
N VAL A 348 1.45 9.46 2.35
CA VAL A 348 1.81 10.68 3.10
C VAL A 348 0.69 11.72 3.11
N GLU A 349 0.93 12.80 3.86
CA GLU A 349 0.10 14.01 4.04
C GLU A 349 -1.32 13.80 4.60
N ILE A 350 -1.65 12.60 5.08
CA ILE A 350 -2.90 12.39 5.83
C ILE A 350 -2.81 13.13 7.16
N ALA A 351 -3.60 14.19 7.30
CA ALA A 351 -3.68 15.07 8.46
C ALA A 351 -5.05 14.92 9.16
N PRO A 352 -5.16 14.04 10.18
CA PRO A 352 -6.42 13.77 10.89
C PRO A 352 -7.17 14.99 11.44
N PRO A 353 -6.51 16.08 11.89
CA PRO A 353 -7.23 17.28 12.34
C PRO A 353 -8.16 17.92 11.29
N TYR A 354 -7.94 17.62 10.00
CA TYR A 354 -8.76 18.11 8.89
C TYR A 354 -9.59 17.01 8.22
N ASP A 355 -9.44 15.76 8.67
CA ASP A 355 -10.19 14.63 8.14
C ASP A 355 -11.63 14.64 8.67
N VAL A 356 -12.57 14.24 7.82
CA VAL A 356 -14.01 14.20 8.14
C VAL A 356 -14.46 12.75 8.16
N ALA A 357 -14.90 12.29 9.33
CA ALA A 357 -15.36 10.91 9.55
C ALA A 357 -14.34 9.84 9.08
N ASP A 358 -13.05 10.13 9.25
CA ASP A 358 -11.93 9.27 8.84
C ASP A 358 -11.88 8.96 7.33
N GLY A 359 -12.58 9.72 6.48
CA GLY A 359 -12.71 9.42 5.05
C GLY A 359 -11.38 9.44 4.29
N THR A 360 -10.51 10.39 4.62
CA THR A 360 -9.17 10.52 4.02
C THR A 360 -8.28 9.36 4.47
N SER A 361 -8.27 9.08 5.78
CA SER A 361 -7.54 7.97 6.38
C SER A 361 -8.02 6.62 5.83
N GLN A 362 -9.32 6.49 5.60
CA GLN A 362 -9.97 5.30 5.06
C GLN A 362 -9.53 5.05 3.60
N LEU A 363 -9.51 6.09 2.77
CA LEU A 363 -8.99 5.99 1.40
C LEU A 363 -7.51 5.60 1.41
N GLY A 364 -6.71 6.19 2.29
CA GLY A 364 -5.32 5.83 2.51
C GLY A 364 -5.12 4.33 2.78
N ALA A 365 -5.87 3.77 3.74
CA ALA A 365 -5.83 2.35 4.01
C ALA A 365 -6.17 1.50 2.77
N ARG A 366 -7.13 1.95 1.94
CA ARG A 366 -7.50 1.24 0.70
C ARG A 366 -6.46 1.30 -0.40
N LEU A 367 -5.72 2.40 -0.53
CA LEU A 367 -4.62 2.49 -1.47
C LEU A 367 -3.52 1.48 -1.14
N ILE A 368 -3.18 1.34 0.15
CA ILE A 368 -2.24 0.32 0.63
C ILE A 368 -2.77 -1.09 0.33
N MET A 369 -4.00 -1.39 0.72
CA MET A 369 -4.59 -2.72 0.51
C MET A 369 -4.65 -3.12 -0.96
N ASP A 370 -5.12 -2.23 -1.85
CA ASP A 370 -5.24 -2.52 -3.27
C ASP A 370 -3.86 -2.66 -3.94
N THR A 371 -2.83 -1.95 -3.45
CA THR A 371 -1.44 -2.11 -3.89
C THR A 371 -0.89 -3.47 -3.50
N LEU A 372 -0.95 -3.83 -2.21
CA LEU A 372 -0.49 -5.14 -1.71
C LEU A 372 -1.22 -6.29 -2.42
N ALA A 373 -2.54 -6.18 -2.56
CA ALA A 373 -3.33 -7.21 -3.21
C ALA A 373 -2.94 -7.39 -4.69
N THR A 374 -2.62 -6.31 -5.38
CA THR A 374 -2.17 -6.38 -6.79
C THR A 374 -0.78 -7.00 -6.90
N LEU A 375 0.14 -6.65 -6.01
CA LEU A 375 1.49 -7.25 -5.95
C LEU A 375 1.42 -8.77 -5.75
N VAL A 376 0.57 -9.23 -4.84
CA VAL A 376 0.33 -10.66 -4.62
C VAL A 376 -0.29 -11.32 -5.85
N GLU A 377 -1.30 -10.70 -6.46
CA GLU A 377 -1.98 -11.25 -7.64
C GLU A 377 -1.02 -11.46 -8.82
N HIS A 378 0.01 -10.62 -8.93
CA HIS A 378 0.99 -10.66 -10.03
C HIS A 378 2.31 -11.34 -9.62
N GLY A 379 2.38 -11.94 -8.43
CA GLY A 379 3.52 -12.76 -7.98
C GLY A 379 4.74 -11.98 -7.51
N HIS A 380 4.59 -10.69 -7.22
CA HIS A 380 5.65 -9.83 -6.69
C HIS A 380 5.80 -9.91 -5.17
N LEU A 381 4.80 -10.46 -4.47
CA LEU A 381 4.75 -10.58 -3.00
C LEU A 381 4.12 -11.92 -2.59
N GLY A 382 4.47 -12.45 -1.39
CA GLY A 382 3.85 -13.66 -0.82
C GLY A 382 4.55 -14.99 -1.15
N SER A 383 5.72 -14.95 -1.78
CA SER A 383 6.49 -16.17 -2.08
C SER A 383 7.17 -16.80 -0.86
N ARG A 384 7.25 -16.12 0.30
CA ARG A 384 7.92 -16.63 1.50
C ARG A 384 7.16 -17.71 2.25
N LEU A 385 5.82 -17.72 2.19
CA LEU A 385 5.03 -18.84 2.72
C LEU A 385 5.47 -20.14 2.03
N SER A 386 5.83 -20.07 0.75
CA SER A 386 6.39 -21.22 0.06
C SER A 386 7.79 -21.63 0.54
N ARG A 387 8.51 -20.86 1.35
CA ARG A 387 9.85 -21.22 1.83
C ARG A 387 9.80 -21.89 3.20
N ASP A 388 9.11 -21.31 4.18
CA ASP A 388 8.94 -21.93 5.50
C ASP A 388 8.04 -23.17 5.43
N GLU A 389 7.00 -23.17 4.59
CA GLU A 389 6.18 -24.37 4.35
C GLU A 389 6.93 -25.40 3.49
N ARG A 390 7.83 -24.99 2.56
CA ARG A 390 8.72 -25.95 1.88
C ARG A 390 9.73 -26.53 2.84
N GLU A 391 10.35 -25.72 3.69
CA GLU A 391 11.33 -26.15 4.69
C GLU A 391 10.68 -27.04 5.74
N ARG A 392 9.45 -26.72 6.21
CA ARG A 392 8.65 -27.63 7.06
C ARG A 392 8.26 -28.91 6.33
N ALA A 393 7.75 -28.82 5.11
CA ALA A 393 7.38 -30.01 4.33
C ALA A 393 8.61 -30.85 3.91
N GLU A 394 9.80 -30.25 3.82
CA GLU A 394 11.08 -30.92 3.57
C GLU A 394 11.61 -31.56 4.86
N LEU A 395 11.50 -30.89 6.00
CA LEU A 395 11.77 -31.47 7.33
C LEU A 395 10.85 -32.65 7.63
N GLU A 396 9.54 -32.51 7.37
CA GLU A 396 8.56 -33.58 7.55
C GLU A 396 8.80 -34.75 6.57
N ARG A 397 9.18 -34.47 5.32
CA ARG A 397 9.60 -35.51 4.35
C ARG A 397 10.88 -36.23 4.76
N ASN A 398 11.87 -35.51 5.27
CA ASN A 398 13.13 -36.08 5.72
C ASN A 398 12.94 -36.93 6.99
N GLN A 399 12.10 -36.49 7.93
CA GLN A 399 11.72 -37.27 9.13
C GLN A 399 10.91 -38.51 8.78
N ALA A 400 10.02 -38.45 7.78
CA ALA A 400 9.29 -39.61 7.29
C ALA A 400 10.19 -40.62 6.55
N ALA A 401 11.23 -40.15 5.87
CA ALA A 401 12.22 -41.00 5.19
C ALA A 401 13.16 -41.72 6.17
N GLU A 402 13.52 -41.09 7.29
CA GLU A 402 14.35 -41.69 8.34
C GLU A 402 13.58 -42.69 9.23
N GLY A 403 12.23 -42.63 9.24
CA GLY A 403 11.36 -43.53 10.00
C GLY A 403 10.92 -44.80 9.26
N ALA A 404 11.30 -44.99 7.99
CA ALA A 404 10.88 -46.16 7.22
C ALA A 404 11.71 -47.42 7.59
N PRO A 405 11.09 -48.51 8.09
CA PRO A 405 11.83 -49.72 8.43
C PRO A 405 12.38 -50.38 7.15
N THR A 406 13.70 -50.62 7.12
CA THR A 406 14.33 -51.46 6.11
C THR A 406 13.88 -52.91 6.30
N GLU A 407 12.81 -53.31 5.61
CA GLU A 407 12.47 -54.74 5.47
C GLU A 407 13.54 -55.42 4.62
N GLY A 408 14.49 -56.09 5.28
CA GLY A 408 15.57 -56.72 4.54
C GLY A 408 16.63 -57.47 5.35
N SER A 409 16.29 -58.16 6.43
CA SER A 409 17.14 -59.27 6.90
C SER A 409 16.33 -60.36 7.60
N ARG A 410 16.07 -61.45 6.87
CA ARG A 410 15.65 -62.73 7.47
C ARG A 410 16.93 -63.46 7.93
N PRO A 411 17.04 -63.86 9.22
CA PRO A 411 18.13 -64.72 9.64
C PRO A 411 17.84 -66.19 9.24
N ARG A 412 18.92 -66.92 8.93
CA ARG A 412 18.91 -68.37 8.72
C ARG A 412 18.81 -69.12 10.04
#